data_AF-A0A1G9WZR8-F1
#
_entry.id   AF-A0A1G9WZR8-F1
#
_cell.length_a   1.000
_cell.length_b   1.000
_cell.length_c   1.000
_cell.angle_alpha   90.00
_cell.angle_beta   90.00
_cell.angle_gamma   90.00
#
_symmetry.space_group_name_H-M   'P 1'
#
loop_
_entity.id
_entity.type
_entity.pdbx_description
1 polymer ?
#
loop_
_entity_poly.entity_id
_entity_poly.type
_entity_poly.pdbx_seq_one_letter_code
_entity_poly.pdbx_strand_id
1 'polypeptide(L)'
;PLIASRIRSGLPIVGLAHSPTAQRRMALYRGVVSLPFDTADMDPVELNRQAMAILKDHGIAEAGQLMILTRGDHMNAHGGTNTLKILEVR
;
A
#
# COMPACT_ATOMS: atom_id res chain seq x y z
N PRO A 1 1.56 -16.56 2.01
CA PRO A 1 0.41 -15.63 1.89
C PRO A 1 0.26 -14.74 3.14
N LEU A 2 0.44 -13.42 2.97
CA LEU A 2 0.13 -12.39 3.97
C LEU A 2 -1.39 -12.11 3.99
N ILE A 3 -1.92 -11.68 5.14
CA ILE A 3 -3.34 -11.82 5.54
C ILE A 3 -4.35 -11.39 4.45
N ALA A 4 -4.20 -10.20 3.85
CA ALA A 4 -5.13 -9.67 2.85
C ALA A 4 -5.25 -10.57 1.60
N SER A 5 -4.15 -11.17 1.14
CA SER A 5 -4.13 -12.00 -0.07
C SER A 5 -4.78 -13.37 0.12
N ARG A 6 -5.23 -13.71 1.34
CA ARG A 6 -5.96 -14.96 1.64
C ARG A 6 -7.46 -14.83 1.43
N ILE A 7 -8.00 -13.61 1.41
CA ILE A 7 -9.43 -13.34 1.23
C ILE A 7 -9.72 -13.10 -0.24
N ARG A 8 -10.77 -13.71 -0.78
CA ARG A 8 -11.23 -13.46 -2.15
C ARG A 8 -12.23 -12.30 -2.16
N SER A 9 -11.76 -11.09 -2.47
CA SER A 9 -12.61 -9.88 -2.54
C SER A 9 -12.84 -9.37 -3.97
N GLY A 10 -12.10 -9.85 -4.96
CA GLY A 10 -12.11 -9.29 -6.33
C GLY A 10 -11.45 -7.92 -6.46
N LEU A 11 -11.06 -7.30 -5.34
CA LEU A 11 -10.38 -6.01 -5.30
C LEU A 11 -8.89 -6.16 -5.63
N PRO A 12 -8.28 -5.20 -6.35
CA PRO A 12 -6.84 -5.16 -6.53
C PRO A 12 -6.15 -4.95 -5.17
N ILE A 13 -5.08 -5.69 -4.90
CA ILE A 13 -4.26 -5.53 -3.70
C ILE A 13 -2.90 -4.99 -4.13
N VAL A 14 -2.47 -3.86 -3.55
CA VAL A 14 -1.16 -3.27 -3.82
C VAL A 14 -0.29 -3.36 -2.57
N GLY A 15 0.88 -4.00 -2.71
CA GLY A 15 1.90 -4.11 -1.68
C GLY A 15 2.98 -3.05 -1.87
N LEU A 16 3.06 -2.11 -0.94
CA LEU A 16 4.08 -1.05 -0.92
C LEU A 16 5.21 -1.42 0.04
N ALA A 17 6.47 -1.38 -0.42
CA ALA A 17 7.63 -1.64 0.43
C ALA A 17 8.91 -1.02 -0.13
N HIS A 18 9.77 -0.52 0.76
CA HIS A 18 11.08 0.02 0.42
C HIS A 18 12.13 -1.09 0.13
N SER A 19 11.98 -2.26 0.76
CA SER A 19 12.95 -3.36 0.63
C SER A 19 12.74 -4.20 -0.64
N PRO A 20 13.76 -4.39 -1.49
CA PRO A 20 13.68 -5.27 -2.67
C PRO A 20 13.33 -6.72 -2.31
N THR A 21 13.76 -7.21 -1.16
CA THR A 21 13.43 -8.57 -0.70
C THR A 21 11.94 -8.69 -0.38
N ALA A 22 11.35 -7.69 0.28
CA ALA A 22 9.92 -7.67 0.54
C ALA A 22 9.12 -7.58 -0.76
N GLN A 23 9.54 -6.74 -1.71
CA GLN A 23 8.94 -6.61 -3.04
C GLN A 23 8.89 -7.94 -3.78
N ARG A 24 10.04 -8.61 -3.93
CA ARG A 24 10.13 -9.91 -4.62
C ARG A 24 9.23 -10.97 -3.98
N ARG A 25 9.12 -10.95 -2.64
CA ARG A 25 8.25 -11.87 -1.91
C ARG A 25 6.76 -11.55 -2.15
N MET A 26 6.38 -10.27 -2.17
CA MET A 26 5.00 -9.84 -2.43
C MET A 26 4.55 -10.13 -3.85
N ALA A 27 5.46 -10.04 -4.84
CA ALA A 27 5.18 -10.40 -6.23
C ALA A 27 4.75 -11.87 -6.43
N LEU A 28 5.05 -12.75 -5.48
CA LEU A 28 4.62 -14.16 -5.49
C LEU A 28 3.25 -14.37 -4.84
N TYR A 29 2.65 -13.34 -4.23
CA TYR A 29 1.36 -13.46 -3.59
C TYR A 29 0.23 -13.28 -4.60
N ARG A 30 -0.73 -14.20 -4.56
CA ARG A 30 -1.89 -14.19 -5.43
C ARG A 30 -2.64 -12.85 -5.34
N GLY A 31 -2.82 -12.20 -6.49
CA GLY A 31 -3.62 -10.97 -6.61
C GLY A 31 -2.95 -9.73 -6.03
N VAL A 32 -1.65 -9.79 -5.72
CA VAL A 32 -0.88 -8.64 -5.19
C VAL A 32 -0.02 -8.03 -6.30
N VAL A 33 -0.17 -6.73 -6.52
CA VAL A 33 0.77 -5.92 -7.31
C VAL A 33 1.81 -5.35 -6.35
N SER A 34 3.07 -5.63 -6.57
CA SER A 34 4.17 -5.17 -5.71
C SER A 34 4.80 -3.92 -6.31
N LEU A 35 4.76 -2.79 -5.59
CA LEU A 35 5.33 -1.52 -6.04
C LEU A 35 6.33 -0.96 -5.03
N PRO A 36 7.51 -0.49 -5.47
CA PRO A 36 8.50 0.11 -4.57
C PRO A 36 7.92 1.38 -3.93
N PHE A 37 8.18 1.55 -2.64
CA PHE A 37 7.72 2.72 -1.90
C PHE A 37 8.63 2.99 -0.71
N ASP A 38 9.38 4.10 -0.79
CA ASP A 38 10.22 4.56 0.31
C ASP A 38 9.48 5.65 1.09
N THR A 39 9.58 5.57 2.41
CA THR A 39 8.80 6.40 3.34
C THR A 39 9.64 6.93 4.51
N ALA A 40 10.96 6.69 4.49
CA ALA A 40 11.86 6.99 5.60
C ALA A 40 11.76 8.45 6.08
N ASP A 41 11.58 9.40 5.16
CA ASP A 41 11.56 10.84 5.42
C ASP A 41 10.17 11.48 5.21
N MET A 42 9.11 10.69 5.11
CA MET A 42 7.76 11.19 4.85
C MET A 42 6.94 11.33 6.13
N ASP A 43 6.29 12.48 6.28
CA ASP A 43 5.23 12.62 7.27
C ASP A 43 3.97 11.80 6.87
N PRO A 44 3.03 11.55 7.79
CA PRO A 44 1.85 10.74 7.49
C PRO A 44 0.92 11.32 6.42
N VAL A 45 0.91 12.63 6.19
CA VAL A 45 0.09 13.29 5.16
C VAL A 45 0.75 13.09 3.80
N GLU A 46 2.06 13.33 3.74
CA GLU A 46 2.88 13.11 2.56
C GLU A 46 2.82 11.66 2.09
N LEU A 47 2.91 10.71 3.03
CA LEU A 47 2.81 9.29 2.74
C LEU A 47 1.50 8.93 2.05
N ASN A 48 0.36 9.42 2.56
CA ASN A 48 -0.94 9.11 1.95
C ASN A 48 -1.01 9.70 0.54
N ARG A 49 -0.50 10.92 0.36
CA ARG A 49 -0.45 11.60 -0.94
C ARG A 49 0.39 10.83 -1.95
N GLN A 50 1.59 10.40 -1.56
CA GLN A 50 2.50 9.66 -2.43
C GLN A 50 1.98 8.26 -2.75
N ALA A 51 1.36 7.58 -1.77
CA ALA A 51 0.71 6.29 -2.02
C ALA A 51 -0.41 6.44 -3.06
N MET A 52 -1.25 7.48 -2.98
CA MET A 52 -2.27 7.77 -3.99
C MET A 52 -1.66 8.10 -5.36
N ALA A 53 -0.60 8.92 -5.39
CA ALA A 53 0.08 9.28 -6.64
C ALA A 53 0.58 8.04 -7.39
N ILE A 54 1.26 7.12 -6.69
CA ILE A 54 1.77 5.87 -7.29
C ILE A 54 0.63 5.04 -7.90
N LEU A 55 -0.51 4.93 -7.21
CA LEU A 55 -1.66 4.18 -7.73
C LEU A 55 -2.25 4.82 -8.99
N LYS A 56 -2.32 6.16 -9.04
CA LYS A 56 -2.77 6.90 -10.23
C LYS A 56 -1.78 6.74 -11.40
N ASP A 57 -0.49 6.88 -11.14
CA ASP A 57 0.56 6.77 -12.16
C ASP A 57 0.61 5.38 -12.81
N HIS A 58 0.24 4.34 -12.07
CA HIS A 58 0.12 2.96 -12.57
C HIS A 58 -1.26 2.64 -13.15
N GLY A 59 -2.20 3.59 -13.19
CA GLY A 59 -3.57 3.38 -13.67
C GLY A 59 -4.39 2.41 -12.82
N ILE A 60 -4.02 2.22 -11.55
CA ILE A 60 -4.70 1.31 -10.61
C ILE A 60 -5.89 2.00 -9.95
N ALA A 61 -5.81 3.32 -9.76
CA ALA A 61 -6.86 4.12 -9.16
C ALA A 61 -7.09 5.42 -9.93
N GLU A 62 -8.34 5.87 -9.94
CA GLU A 62 -8.77 7.10 -10.60
C GLU A 62 -9.31 8.12 -9.57
N ALA A 63 -9.31 9.40 -9.94
CA ALA A 63 -9.88 10.44 -9.09
C ALA A 63 -11.38 10.18 -8.82
N GLY A 64 -11.80 10.38 -7.57
CA GLY A 64 -13.16 10.09 -7.09
C GLY A 64 -13.40 8.66 -6.63
N GLN A 65 -12.44 7.74 -6.79
CA GLN A 65 -12.54 6.38 -6.24
C GLN A 65 -12.13 6.33 -4.76
N LEU A 66 -12.58 5.29 -4.05
CA LEU A 66 -12.19 5.02 -2.67
C LEU A 66 -11.08 3.97 -2.63
N MET A 67 -10.09 4.19 -1.77
CA MET A 67 -9.04 3.22 -1.46
C MET A 67 -8.99 2.91 0.04
N ILE A 68 -8.59 1.68 0.36
CA ILE A 68 -8.26 1.26 1.72
C ILE A 68 -6.75 1.29 1.87
N LEU A 69 -6.24 2.09 2.81
CA LEU A 69 -4.84 2.15 3.17
C LEU A 69 -4.63 1.50 4.54
N THR A 70 -3.79 0.47 4.60
CA THR A 70 -3.33 -0.13 5.85
C THR A 70 -1.86 0.19 6.08
N ARG A 71 -1.53 0.71 7.27
CA ARG A 71 -0.15 1.06 7.65
C ARG A 71 0.06 0.97 9.16
N GLY A 72 1.31 1.11 9.59
CA GLY A 72 1.64 1.41 10.98
C GLY A 72 1.61 2.91 11.24
N ASP A 73 1.22 3.34 12.43
CA ASP A 73 1.23 4.75 12.80
C ASP A 73 2.64 5.34 12.91
N HIS A 74 3.64 4.51 13.23
CA HIS A 74 5.04 4.92 13.36
C HIS A 74 5.86 4.32 12.21
N MET A 75 6.39 5.19 11.34
CA MET A 75 7.12 4.78 10.14
C MET A 75 8.45 4.06 10.43
N ASN A 76 9.03 4.28 11.61
CA ASN A 76 10.32 3.72 12.04
C ASN A 76 10.21 2.66 13.15
N ALA A 77 9.01 2.29 13.59
CA ALA A 77 8.85 1.19 14.54
C ALA A 77 8.67 -0.12 13.76
N HIS A 78 9.71 -0.95 13.72
CA HIS A 78 9.57 -2.32 13.19
C HIS A 78 8.54 -3.09 14.04
N GLY A 79 7.37 -3.35 13.46
CA GLY A 79 6.36 -4.25 14.02
C GLY A 79 5.01 -3.58 14.32
N GLY A 80 4.13 -3.50 13.31
CA GLY A 80 2.68 -3.41 13.51
C GLY A 80 1.94 -2.57 12.48
N THR A 81 1.25 -3.22 11.53
CA THR A 81 0.10 -2.62 10.86
C THR A 81 -1.01 -2.45 11.90
N ASN A 82 -1.34 -1.22 12.28
CA ASN A 82 -2.32 -0.92 13.34
C ASN A 82 -3.43 0.04 12.87
N THR A 83 -3.27 0.64 11.68
CA THR A 83 -4.16 1.67 11.17
C THR A 83 -4.73 1.27 9.83
N LEU A 84 -6.05 1.45 9.70
CA LEU A 84 -6.79 1.38 8.46
C LEU A 84 -7.44 2.74 8.19
N LYS A 85 -7.28 3.26 6.99
CA LYS A 85 -7.97 4.46 6.52
C LYS A 85 -8.72 4.15 5.23
N ILE A 86 -9.90 4.75 5.10
CA ILE A 86 -10.63 4.82 3.83
C ILE A 86 -10.39 6.23 3.30
N LEU A 87 -9.80 6.33 2.12
CA LEU A 87 -9.41 7.60 1.51
C LEU A 87 -10.08 7.72 0.15
N GLU A 88 -10.53 8.93 -0.18
CA GLU A 88 -10.93 9.28 -1.54
C GLU A 88 -9.69 9.70 -2.33
N VAL A 89 -9.51 9.11 -3.50
CA VAL A 89 -8.42 9.44 -4.42
C VAL A 89 -8.73 10.79 -5.07
N ARG A 90 -7.84 11.76 -4.86
CA ARG A 90 -7.92 13.11 -5.45
C ARG A 90 -6.81 13.34 -6.45
#